data_AF-A0A3B9L154-F1
#
_entry.id   AF-A0A3B9L154-F1
#
_cell.length_a   1.000
_cell.length_b   1.000
_cell.length_c   1.000
_cell.angle_alpha   90.00
_cell.angle_beta   90.00
_cell.angle_gamma   90.00
#
_symmetry.space_group_name_H-M   'P 1'
#
loop_
_entity.id
_entity.type
_entity.pdbx_description
1 polymer ?
#
loop_
_entity_poly.entity_id
_entity_poly.type
_entity_poly.pdbx_seq_one_letter_code
_entity_poly.pdbx_strand_id
1 'polypeptide(L)'
;MPEGERRFSVSRRQLIIAGVGVVGVAGMTQRPRDKSGPREKYFLDMQDALAREGIGTPTLVIDLERLDANIDTLLTHLPNGMGYRIVAKSLPSLDLLSHIRNRTGTDRLMTFNQPMLNALSAHMPDADQLLGKPLPIAAVRTYFSELLPENGAAADQVQWLIDTPVRLEQYRELAIGLDRTFRINLEIDVGLHRGGFTPGEELRRTLEVLKADPRLSFSGFMGYEPHLPSLPTTL
;
A
#
# COMPACT_ATOMS: atom_id res chain seq x y z
N MET A 1 -59.26 46.18 -47.29
CA MET A 1 -58.92 45.47 -46.04
C MET A 1 -57.58 44.80 -46.26
N PRO A 2 -56.53 45.18 -45.51
CA PRO A 2 -55.14 44.98 -45.91
C PRO A 2 -54.55 43.72 -45.29
N GLU A 3 -53.65 43.00 -45.98
CA GLU A 3 -52.70 42.12 -45.31
C GLU A 3 -51.31 42.36 -45.89
N GLY A 4 -50.46 42.94 -45.05
CA GLY A 4 -49.10 43.34 -45.35
C GLY A 4 -48.09 42.20 -45.26
N GLU A 5 -46.97 42.45 -45.93
CA GLU A 5 -45.73 41.68 -45.92
C GLU A 5 -45.25 41.40 -44.49
N ARG A 6 -45.09 40.12 -44.14
CA ARG A 6 -44.36 39.70 -42.93
C ARG A 6 -42.91 39.37 -43.28
N ARG A 7 -42.00 40.28 -42.96
CA ARG A 7 -40.54 40.03 -42.88
C ARG A 7 -40.29 38.97 -41.82
N PHE A 8 -39.70 37.84 -42.19
CA PHE A 8 -39.16 36.89 -41.23
C PHE A 8 -37.89 37.48 -40.60
N SER A 9 -37.98 37.88 -39.34
CA SER A 9 -36.80 38.18 -38.52
C SER A 9 -36.41 36.91 -37.76
N VAL A 10 -35.20 36.40 -38.01
CA VAL A 10 -34.65 35.26 -37.27
C VAL A 10 -34.22 35.77 -35.90
N SER A 11 -34.90 35.30 -34.86
CA SER A 11 -34.55 35.63 -33.48
C SER A 11 -33.27 34.92 -33.06
N ARG A 12 -32.38 35.61 -32.32
CA ARG A 12 -31.13 35.05 -31.76
C ARG A 12 -31.34 33.75 -30.94
N ARG A 13 -32.57 33.45 -30.50
CA ARG A 13 -32.94 32.17 -29.86
C ARG A 13 -32.97 30.97 -30.82
N GLN A 14 -33.26 31.15 -32.11
CA GLN A 14 -33.28 30.05 -33.09
C GLN A 14 -31.87 29.57 -33.48
N LEU A 15 -30.86 30.44 -33.38
CA LEU A 15 -29.45 30.07 -33.58
C LEU A 15 -28.88 29.23 -32.41
N ILE A 16 -29.40 29.40 -31.19
CA ILE A 16 -28.95 28.62 -30.02
C ILE A 16 -29.46 27.17 -30.08
N ILE A 17 -30.66 26.95 -30.63
CA ILE A 17 -31.22 25.59 -30.78
C ILE A 17 -30.48 24.79 -31.87
N ALA A 18 -29.95 25.45 -32.91
CA ALA A 18 -29.10 24.80 -33.91
C ALA A 18 -27.68 24.48 -33.39
N GLY A 19 -27.19 25.19 -32.37
CA GLY A 19 -25.85 24.98 -31.77
C GLY A 19 -25.77 23.83 -30.78
N VAL A 20 -26.88 23.44 -30.15
CA VAL A 20 -26.91 22.34 -29.15
C VAL A 20 -27.00 20.96 -29.81
N GLY A 21 -27.50 20.87 -31.04
CA GLY A 21 -27.65 19.59 -31.75
C GLY A 21 -26.35 19.00 -32.31
N VAL A 22 -25.31 19.81 -32.55
CA VAL A 22 -24.06 19.33 -33.19
C VAL A 22 -23.02 18.89 -32.16
N VAL A 23 -22.99 19.50 -30.96
CA VAL A 23 -22.02 19.11 -29.91
C VAL A 23 -22.41 17.77 -29.24
N GLY A 24 -23.70 17.42 -29.20
CA GLY A 24 -24.17 16.16 -28.61
C GLY A 24 -23.86 14.90 -29.43
N VAL A 25 -23.68 15.02 -30.74
CA VAL A 25 -23.42 13.86 -31.63
C VAL A 25 -21.93 13.57 -31.77
N ALA A 26 -21.06 14.60 -31.67
CA ALA A 26 -19.61 14.43 -31.74
C ALA A 26 -19.00 13.75 -30.49
N GLY A 27 -19.69 13.79 -29.35
CA GLY A 27 -19.25 13.12 -28.10
C GLY A 27 -19.60 11.64 -28.01
N MET A 28 -20.45 11.10 -28.90
CA MET A 28 -20.83 9.68 -28.89
C MET A 28 -19.84 8.76 -29.62
N THR A 29 -18.83 9.31 -30.31
CA THR A 29 -17.86 8.54 -31.11
C THR A 29 -16.62 8.08 -30.32
N GLN A 30 -16.55 8.38 -29.01
CA GLN A 30 -15.52 7.85 -28.12
C GLN A 30 -16.11 6.91 -27.04
N ARG A 31 -17.19 6.18 -27.34
CA ARG A 31 -17.44 4.96 -26.56
C ARG A 31 -16.24 4.03 -26.80
N PRO A 32 -15.53 3.58 -25.75
CA PRO A 32 -14.52 2.53 -25.91
C PRO A 32 -15.15 1.42 -26.73
N ARG A 33 -14.52 1.03 -27.84
CA ARG A 33 -15.00 -0.11 -28.62
C ARG A 33 -15.14 -1.28 -27.66
N ASP A 34 -16.31 -1.89 -27.69
CA ASP A 34 -16.58 -3.09 -26.92
C ASP A 34 -15.53 -4.15 -27.31
N LYS A 35 -14.65 -4.46 -26.36
CA LYS A 35 -13.61 -5.49 -26.50
C LYS A 35 -14.12 -6.85 -26.01
N SER A 36 -15.43 -7.02 -25.80
CA SER A 36 -16.04 -8.32 -25.54
C SER A 36 -16.03 -9.20 -26.81
N GLY A 37 -14.82 -9.57 -27.23
CA GLY A 37 -14.64 -10.74 -28.09
C GLY A 37 -15.04 -12.02 -27.36
N PRO A 38 -14.92 -13.19 -28.00
CA PRO A 38 -15.10 -14.47 -27.35
C PRO A 38 -14.27 -14.51 -26.05
N ARG A 39 -14.89 -14.90 -24.94
CA ARG A 39 -14.17 -15.02 -23.67
C ARG A 39 -13.05 -16.05 -23.85
N GLU A 40 -11.84 -15.70 -23.42
CA GLU A 40 -10.72 -16.65 -23.45
C GLU A 40 -11.09 -17.91 -22.67
N LYS A 41 -10.56 -19.07 -23.12
CA LYS A 41 -10.86 -20.38 -22.51
C LYS A 41 -10.70 -20.37 -20.99
N TYR A 42 -9.67 -19.69 -20.49
CA TYR A 42 -9.41 -19.51 -19.06
C TYR A 42 -10.63 -19.00 -18.27
N PHE A 43 -11.31 -17.95 -18.77
CA PHE A 43 -12.47 -17.38 -18.09
C PHE A 43 -13.73 -18.23 -18.26
N LEU A 44 -13.84 -18.98 -19.36
CA LEU A 44 -14.93 -19.94 -19.57
C LEU A 44 -14.80 -21.11 -18.58
N ASP A 45 -13.60 -21.69 -18.44
CA ASP A 45 -13.35 -22.78 -17.50
C ASP A 45 -13.65 -22.35 -16.05
N MET A 46 -13.26 -21.12 -15.67
CA MET A 46 -13.56 -20.56 -14.35
C MET A 46 -15.06 -20.38 -14.14
N GLN A 47 -15.79 -19.86 -15.12
CA GLN A 47 -17.24 -19.71 -15.06
C GLN A 47 -17.93 -21.07 -14.91
N ASP A 48 -17.50 -22.07 -15.69
CA ASP A 48 -18.07 -23.42 -15.64
C ASP A 48 -17.80 -24.09 -14.29
N ALA A 49 -16.62 -23.88 -13.71
CA ALA A 49 -16.30 -24.34 -12.36
C ALA A 49 -17.21 -23.69 -11.30
N LEU A 50 -17.37 -22.37 -11.33
CA LEU A 50 -18.26 -21.66 -10.41
C LEU A 50 -19.72 -22.12 -10.54
N ALA A 51 -20.21 -22.29 -11.78
CA ALA A 51 -21.56 -22.75 -12.05
C ALA A 51 -21.80 -24.18 -11.55
N ARG A 52 -20.83 -25.08 -11.75
CA ARG A 52 -20.87 -26.47 -11.27
C ARG A 52 -20.93 -26.55 -9.75
N GLU A 53 -20.23 -25.67 -9.05
CA GLU A 53 -20.25 -25.57 -7.58
C GLU A 53 -21.44 -24.73 -7.05
N GLY A 54 -22.35 -24.28 -7.93
CA GLY A 54 -23.52 -23.49 -7.55
C GLY A 54 -23.22 -22.06 -7.07
N ILE A 55 -22.04 -21.54 -7.37
CA ILE A 55 -21.63 -20.18 -7.00
C ILE A 55 -22.16 -19.18 -8.04
N GLY A 56 -23.34 -18.61 -7.73
CA GLY A 56 -24.03 -17.65 -8.59
C GLY A 56 -23.95 -16.18 -8.13
N THR A 57 -23.20 -15.88 -7.06
CA THR A 57 -23.08 -14.54 -6.48
C THR A 57 -21.75 -13.87 -6.85
N PRO A 58 -21.62 -12.53 -6.71
CA PRO A 58 -20.33 -11.86 -6.86
C PRO A 58 -19.26 -12.52 -5.99
N THR A 59 -18.20 -13.01 -6.64
CA THR A 59 -17.16 -13.84 -6.03
C THR A 59 -15.79 -13.34 -6.45
N LEU A 60 -14.89 -13.17 -5.48
CA LEU A 60 -13.47 -12.92 -5.75
C LEU A 60 -12.76 -14.27 -5.88
N VAL A 61 -12.17 -14.53 -7.05
CA VAL A 61 -11.37 -15.73 -7.32
C VAL A 61 -9.90 -15.33 -7.41
N ILE A 62 -9.04 -16.04 -6.67
CA ILE A 62 -7.59 -15.90 -6.76
C ILE A 62 -7.04 -17.17 -7.40
N ASP A 63 -6.37 -17.02 -8.54
CA ASP A 63 -5.62 -18.09 -9.19
C ASP A 63 -4.25 -18.21 -8.50
N LEU A 64 -4.09 -19.21 -7.65
CA LEU A 64 -2.86 -19.44 -6.89
C LEU A 64 -1.70 -19.87 -7.77
N GLU A 65 -1.95 -20.60 -8.87
CA GLU A 65 -0.87 -21.02 -9.78
C GLU A 65 -0.28 -19.82 -10.51
N ARG A 66 -1.14 -18.90 -10.99
CA ARG A 66 -0.68 -17.63 -11.56
C ARG A 66 -0.01 -16.73 -10.54
N LEU A 67 -0.50 -16.71 -9.29
CA LEU A 67 0.16 -16.00 -8.20
C LEU A 67 1.57 -16.54 -7.96
N ASP A 68 1.74 -17.86 -7.89
CA ASP A 68 3.04 -18.51 -7.72
C ASP A 68 3.99 -18.23 -8.88
N ALA A 69 3.51 -18.30 -10.12
CA ALA A 69 4.32 -17.94 -11.28
C ALA A 69 4.79 -16.47 -11.24
N ASN A 70 3.94 -15.55 -10.77
CA ASN A 70 4.31 -14.14 -10.59
C ASN A 70 5.34 -13.95 -9.47
N ILE A 71 5.20 -14.68 -8.36
CA ILE A 71 6.16 -14.69 -7.26
C ILE A 71 7.51 -15.19 -7.75
N ASP A 72 7.53 -16.32 -8.45
CA ASP A 72 8.75 -16.91 -8.99
C ASP A 72 9.45 -15.94 -9.93
N THR A 73 8.69 -15.31 -10.83
CA THR A 73 9.19 -14.28 -11.75
C THR A 73 9.80 -13.10 -10.98
N LEU A 74 9.10 -12.58 -9.96
CA LEU A 74 9.62 -11.50 -9.11
C LEU A 74 10.97 -11.89 -8.49
N LEU A 75 11.08 -13.10 -7.93
CA LEU A 75 12.31 -13.58 -7.30
C LEU A 75 13.49 -13.64 -8.29
N THR A 76 13.24 -13.97 -9.56
CA THR A 76 14.29 -13.95 -10.60
C THR A 76 14.82 -12.55 -10.92
N HIS A 77 14.04 -11.50 -10.65
CA HIS A 77 14.43 -10.11 -10.90
C HIS A 77 15.16 -9.46 -9.71
N LEU A 78 15.16 -10.10 -8.54
CA LEU A 78 15.81 -9.55 -7.37
C LEU A 78 17.34 -9.68 -7.48
N PRO A 79 18.10 -8.63 -7.14
CA PRO A 79 19.55 -8.74 -6.97
C PRO A 79 19.92 -9.79 -5.92
N ASN A 80 21.06 -10.46 -6.12
CA ASN A 80 21.57 -11.44 -5.17
C ASN A 80 21.75 -10.80 -3.77
N GLY A 81 21.25 -11.46 -2.73
CA GLY A 81 21.30 -10.98 -1.36
C GLY A 81 20.27 -9.90 -1.00
N MET A 82 19.39 -9.49 -1.93
CA MET A 82 18.34 -8.53 -1.62
C MET A 82 17.26 -9.15 -0.73
N GLY A 83 17.09 -8.59 0.47
CA GLY A 83 16.04 -9.02 1.40
C GLY A 83 14.65 -8.53 0.98
N TYR A 84 13.95 -9.31 0.17
CA TYR A 84 12.57 -9.03 -0.20
C TYR A 84 11.66 -8.93 1.02
N ARG A 85 10.78 -7.92 1.04
CA ARG A 85 9.80 -7.67 2.11
C ARG A 85 8.41 -7.54 1.50
N ILE A 86 7.45 -8.31 2.03
CA ILE A 86 6.06 -8.30 1.56
C ILE A 86 5.34 -7.07 2.11
N VAL A 87 4.76 -6.25 1.23
CA VAL A 87 4.01 -5.05 1.63
C VAL A 87 2.57 -5.44 1.97
N ALA A 88 2.24 -5.54 3.27
CA ALA A 88 0.99 -6.18 3.72
C ALA A 88 -0.28 -5.36 3.43
N LYS A 89 -0.20 -4.02 3.31
CA LYS A 89 -1.39 -3.16 3.15
C LYS A 89 -2.22 -3.45 1.89
N SER A 90 -1.59 -3.91 0.82
CA SER A 90 -2.28 -4.23 -0.44
C SER A 90 -2.94 -5.60 -0.42
N LEU A 91 -2.66 -6.42 0.59
CA LEU A 91 -3.14 -7.79 0.70
C LEU A 91 -3.56 -8.12 2.14
N PRO A 92 -4.68 -7.57 2.63
CA PRO A 92 -5.18 -7.80 3.99
C PRO A 92 -5.81 -9.20 4.15
N SER A 93 -5.10 -10.25 3.78
CA SER A 93 -5.48 -11.66 3.93
C SER A 93 -4.32 -12.41 4.56
N LEU A 94 -4.52 -12.92 5.78
CA LEU A 94 -3.48 -13.65 6.51
C LEU A 94 -3.05 -14.91 5.77
N ASP A 95 -3.98 -15.63 5.16
CA ASP A 95 -3.70 -16.85 4.40
C ASP A 95 -2.90 -16.56 3.13
N LEU A 96 -3.26 -15.52 2.38
CA LEU A 96 -2.48 -15.13 1.20
C LEU A 96 -1.10 -14.58 1.57
N LEU A 97 -0.98 -13.81 2.66
CA LEU A 97 0.32 -13.38 3.17
C LEU A 97 1.18 -14.59 3.58
N SER A 98 0.59 -15.58 4.25
CA SER A 98 1.27 -16.83 4.63
C SER A 98 1.72 -17.62 3.40
N HIS A 99 0.87 -17.71 2.38
CA HIS A 99 1.18 -18.35 1.10
C HIS A 99 2.38 -17.68 0.41
N ILE A 100 2.34 -16.34 0.25
CA ILE A 100 3.44 -15.58 -0.37
C ILE A 100 4.72 -15.70 0.46
N ARG A 101 4.63 -15.59 1.79
CA ARG A 101 5.74 -15.77 2.72
C ARG A 101 6.43 -17.12 2.50
N ASN A 102 5.64 -18.20 2.46
CA ASN A 102 6.14 -19.56 2.24
C ASN A 102 6.78 -19.73 0.86
N ARG A 103 6.15 -19.21 -0.20
CA ARG A 103 6.66 -19.35 -1.58
C ARG A 103 7.93 -18.52 -1.81
N THR A 104 7.99 -17.32 -1.25
CA THR A 104 9.16 -16.43 -1.36
C THR A 104 10.31 -16.81 -0.43
N GLY A 105 10.02 -17.57 0.63
CA GLY A 105 10.99 -17.90 1.68
C GLY A 105 11.45 -16.69 2.50
N THR A 106 10.74 -15.56 2.44
CA THR A 106 11.04 -14.39 3.28
C THR A 106 10.17 -14.37 4.51
N ASP A 107 10.73 -13.97 5.66
CA ASP A 107 9.97 -13.68 6.88
C ASP A 107 9.73 -12.18 7.07
N ARG A 108 10.11 -11.36 6.09
CA ARG A 108 10.05 -9.91 6.17
C ARG A 108 8.71 -9.40 5.69
N LEU A 109 7.99 -8.70 6.56
CA LEU A 109 6.76 -7.98 6.23
C LEU A 109 6.89 -6.48 6.44
N MET A 110 6.17 -5.69 5.65
CA MET A 110 5.98 -4.28 5.90
C MET A 110 4.53 -4.01 6.31
N THR A 111 4.34 -3.55 7.55
CA THR A 111 3.03 -3.37 8.19
C THR A 111 2.71 -1.88 8.34
N PHE A 112 1.45 -1.47 8.18
CA PHE A 112 1.10 -0.04 8.06
C PHE A 112 0.18 0.49 9.15
N ASN A 113 -0.45 -0.33 9.98
CA ASN A 113 -1.33 0.16 11.05
C ASN A 113 -1.33 -0.81 12.24
N GLN A 114 -1.77 -0.32 13.40
CA GLN A 114 -1.79 -1.11 14.62
C GLN A 114 -2.71 -2.34 14.54
N PRO A 115 -3.96 -2.28 14.07
CA PRO A 115 -4.81 -3.46 14.01
C PRO A 115 -4.21 -4.60 13.17
N MET A 116 -3.61 -4.26 12.03
CA MET A 116 -2.90 -5.21 11.18
C MET A 116 -1.65 -5.76 11.87
N LEU A 117 -0.90 -4.92 12.59
CA LEU A 117 0.27 -5.35 13.36
C LEU A 117 -0.10 -6.36 14.46
N ASN A 118 -1.21 -6.15 15.17
CA ASN A 118 -1.72 -7.11 16.15
C ASN A 118 -2.14 -8.42 15.48
N ALA A 119 -2.91 -8.35 14.39
CA ALA A 119 -3.35 -9.54 13.66
C ALA A 119 -2.16 -10.38 13.13
N LEU A 120 -1.14 -9.72 12.56
CA LEU A 120 0.06 -10.38 12.06
C LEU A 120 0.93 -10.92 13.20
N SER A 121 1.07 -10.19 14.31
CA SER A 121 1.81 -10.67 15.48
C SER A 121 1.18 -11.90 16.12
N ALA A 122 -0.14 -12.06 16.02
CA ALA A 122 -0.83 -13.26 16.49
C ALA A 122 -0.74 -14.43 15.50
N HIS A 123 -0.84 -14.16 14.20
CA HIS A 123 -0.88 -15.20 13.15
C HIS A 123 0.50 -15.71 12.75
N MET A 124 1.51 -14.83 12.75
CA MET A 124 2.90 -15.12 12.37
C MET A 124 3.87 -14.39 13.32
N PRO A 125 3.95 -14.84 14.59
CA PRO A 125 4.73 -14.16 15.63
C PRO A 125 6.24 -14.11 15.35
N ASP A 126 6.72 -14.92 14.41
CA ASP A 126 8.11 -15.01 13.99
C ASP A 126 8.46 -14.08 12.82
N ALA A 127 7.48 -13.43 12.18
CA ALA A 127 7.73 -12.54 11.06
C ALA A 127 8.43 -11.25 11.49
N ASP A 128 9.51 -10.88 10.79
CA ASP A 128 10.21 -9.60 10.93
C ASP A 128 9.35 -8.49 10.33
N GLN A 129 8.79 -7.61 11.16
CA GLN A 129 7.79 -6.62 10.76
C GLN A 129 8.34 -5.20 10.82
N LEU A 130 8.72 -4.63 9.67
CA LEU A 130 9.07 -3.22 9.55
C LEU A 130 7.82 -2.38 9.35
N LEU A 131 7.65 -1.32 10.13
CA LEU A 131 6.53 -0.43 9.92
C LEU A 131 6.77 0.46 8.69
N GLY A 132 5.82 0.47 7.76
CA GLY A 132 5.87 1.28 6.54
C GLY A 132 5.38 2.71 6.73
N LYS A 133 4.91 3.05 7.94
CA LYS A 133 4.69 4.42 8.40
C LYS A 133 4.90 4.52 9.91
N PRO A 134 5.34 5.68 10.43
CA PRO A 134 5.47 5.88 11.86
C PRO A 134 4.10 5.80 12.54
N LEU A 135 3.98 5.00 13.60
CA LEU A 135 2.73 4.95 14.38
C LEU A 135 2.74 6.05 15.45
N PRO A 136 1.60 6.74 15.66
CA PRO A 136 1.43 7.58 16.84
C PRO A 136 1.63 6.75 18.12
N ILE A 137 2.22 7.34 19.16
CA ILE A 137 2.54 6.63 20.40
C ILE A 137 1.31 5.95 21.04
N ALA A 138 0.12 6.54 20.91
CA ALA A 138 -1.12 5.93 21.37
C ALA A 138 -1.39 4.56 20.70
N ALA A 139 -1.17 4.45 19.38
CA ALA A 139 -1.32 3.20 18.66
C ALA A 139 -0.27 2.16 19.07
N VAL A 140 0.96 2.57 19.39
CA VAL A 140 1.98 1.65 19.92
C VAL A 140 1.56 1.12 21.29
N ARG A 141 1.02 1.97 22.16
CA ARG A 141 0.48 1.54 23.46
C ARG A 141 -0.66 0.54 23.29
N THR A 142 -1.58 0.81 22.35
CA THR A 142 -2.66 -0.12 22.00
C THR A 142 -2.13 -1.46 21.51
N TYR A 143 -1.10 -1.46 20.66
CA TYR A 143 -0.46 -2.70 20.19
C TYR A 143 -0.04 -3.58 21.37
N PHE A 144 0.68 -3.03 22.34
CA PHE A 144 1.13 -3.77 23.52
C PHE A 144 -0.01 -4.16 24.46
N SER A 145 -1.04 -3.34 24.63
CA SER A 145 -2.19 -3.70 25.47
C SER A 145 -3.06 -4.81 24.89
N GLU A 146 -3.10 -4.92 23.55
CA GLU A 146 -3.86 -5.93 22.83
C GLU A 146 -3.01 -7.17 22.47
N LEU A 147 -1.70 -7.14 22.74
CA LEU A 147 -0.82 -8.27 22.49
C LEU A 147 -1.03 -9.33 23.57
N LEU A 148 -1.55 -10.49 23.16
CA LEU A 148 -1.75 -11.61 24.07
C LEU A 148 -0.39 -12.11 24.64
N PRO A 149 -0.31 -12.50 25.92
CA PRO A 149 0.95 -12.91 26.55
C PRO A 149 1.70 -14.00 25.80
N GLU A 150 1.00 -14.97 25.22
CA GLU A 150 1.58 -16.06 24.40
C GLU A 150 2.26 -15.56 23.12
N ASN A 151 1.83 -14.40 22.61
CA ASN A 151 2.42 -13.75 21.44
C ASN A 151 3.42 -12.66 21.84
N GLY A 152 3.81 -12.58 23.11
CA GLY A 152 4.69 -11.54 23.63
C GLY A 152 6.05 -11.45 22.92
N ALA A 153 6.55 -12.56 22.37
CA ALA A 153 7.79 -12.57 21.58
C ALA A 153 7.65 -11.88 20.21
N ALA A 154 6.44 -11.77 19.66
CA ALA A 154 6.21 -11.13 18.36
C ALA A 154 6.58 -9.64 18.37
N ALA A 155 6.43 -8.99 19.53
CA ALA A 155 6.83 -7.60 19.70
C ALA A 155 8.35 -7.38 19.55
N ASP A 156 9.18 -8.42 19.71
CA ASP A 156 10.64 -8.33 19.48
C ASP A 156 11.01 -8.45 17.98
N GLN A 157 10.05 -8.88 17.15
CA GLN A 157 10.20 -8.92 15.69
C GLN A 157 9.76 -7.61 15.01
N VAL A 158 9.22 -6.65 15.76
CA VAL A 158 8.78 -5.37 15.21
C VAL A 158 9.96 -4.41 15.09
N GLN A 159 10.17 -3.89 13.88
CA GLN A 159 11.04 -2.74 13.62
C GLN A 159 10.18 -1.47 13.54
N TRP A 160 10.27 -0.66 14.59
CA TRP A 160 9.53 0.57 14.79
C TRP A 160 10.11 1.70 13.94
N LEU A 161 9.27 2.31 13.11
CA LEU A 161 9.70 3.41 12.24
C LEU A 161 9.59 4.76 12.95
N ILE A 162 10.67 5.53 12.90
CA ILE A 162 10.81 6.86 13.49
C ILE A 162 11.24 7.87 12.42
N ASP A 163 10.52 8.97 12.34
CA ASP A 163 10.69 10.07 11.37
C ASP A 163 11.05 11.41 12.03
N THR A 164 11.03 11.51 13.37
CA THR A 164 11.45 12.72 14.08
C THR A 164 12.08 12.40 15.45
N PRO A 165 12.91 13.30 16.03
CA PRO A 165 13.48 13.10 17.36
C PRO A 165 12.43 12.99 18.47
N VAL A 166 11.33 13.76 18.36
CA VAL A 166 10.24 13.77 19.35
C VAL A 166 9.61 12.38 19.47
N ARG A 167 9.43 11.68 18.35
CA ARG A 167 8.85 10.34 18.36
C ARG A 167 9.82 9.28 18.83
N LEU A 168 11.13 9.47 18.59
CA LEU A 168 12.13 8.62 19.23
C LEU A 168 11.98 8.66 20.75
N GLU A 169 11.87 9.85 21.33
CA GLU A 169 11.72 10.00 22.79
C GLU A 169 10.42 9.37 23.30
N GLN A 170 9.30 9.56 22.59
CA GLN A 170 8.04 8.89 22.94
C GLN A 170 8.17 7.34 22.97
N TYR A 171 8.87 6.77 21.99
CA TYR A 171 9.07 5.33 21.90
C TYR A 171 10.06 4.85 22.96
N ARG A 172 11.09 5.64 23.26
CA ARG A 172 12.06 5.39 24.31
C ARG A 172 11.41 5.34 25.69
N GLU A 173 10.59 6.33 26.03
CA GLU A 173 9.83 6.33 27.30
C GLU A 173 8.95 5.09 27.44
N LEU A 174 8.28 4.68 26.35
CA LEU A 174 7.49 3.47 26.34
C LEU A 174 8.35 2.20 26.48
N ALA A 175 9.47 2.11 25.78
CA ALA A 175 10.41 0.99 25.87
C ALA A 175 10.94 0.81 27.30
N ILE A 176 11.28 1.91 27.98
CA ILE A 176 11.67 1.91 29.40
C ILE A 176 10.52 1.40 30.28
N GLY A 177 9.31 1.92 30.10
CA GLY A 177 8.14 1.52 30.89
C GLY A 177 7.72 0.06 30.69
N LEU A 178 8.00 -0.51 29.52
CA LEU A 178 7.74 -1.92 29.18
C LEU A 178 8.91 -2.84 29.52
N ASP A 179 10.04 -2.31 30.02
CA ASP A 179 11.27 -3.06 30.25
C ASP A 179 11.72 -3.85 28.99
N ARG A 180 11.55 -3.26 27.79
CA ARG A 180 11.78 -3.94 26.51
C ARG A 180 12.68 -3.14 25.58
N THR A 181 13.47 -3.83 24.77
CA THR A 181 14.32 -3.22 23.74
C THR A 181 13.55 -3.05 22.44
N PHE A 182 13.49 -1.83 21.91
CA PHE A 182 12.83 -1.53 20.64
C PHE A 182 13.85 -1.49 19.50
N ARG A 183 13.58 -2.23 18.42
CA ARG A 183 14.32 -2.13 17.17
C ARG A 183 13.81 -0.93 16.39
N ILE A 184 14.65 0.06 16.17
CA ILE A 184 14.30 1.34 15.55
C ILE A 184 14.82 1.40 14.11
N ASN A 185 13.94 1.68 13.16
CA ASN A 185 14.28 2.13 11.83
C ASN A 185 14.07 3.63 11.73
N LEU A 186 14.97 4.33 11.05
CA LEU A 186 14.82 5.77 10.80
C LEU A 186 14.31 6.00 9.37
N GLU A 187 13.18 6.69 9.24
CA GLU A 187 12.71 7.16 7.94
C GLU A 187 13.63 8.28 7.45
N ILE A 188 14.07 8.22 6.19
CA ILE A 188 14.87 9.29 5.57
C ILE A 188 14.07 9.99 4.48
N ASP A 189 14.22 11.31 4.40
CA ASP A 189 13.63 12.09 3.32
C ASP A 189 14.46 11.90 2.04
N VAL A 190 13.84 11.24 1.06
CA VAL A 190 14.42 10.95 -0.26
C VAL A 190 13.87 11.87 -1.36
N GLY A 191 13.36 13.05 -0.99
CA GLY A 191 13.02 14.12 -1.94
C GLY A 191 11.52 14.38 -2.14
N LEU A 192 10.64 13.66 -1.44
CA LEU A 192 9.20 13.93 -1.46
C LEU A 192 8.75 14.84 -0.31
N HIS A 193 9.63 15.15 0.65
CA HIS A 193 9.34 16.03 1.78
C HIS A 193 8.07 15.67 2.54
N ARG A 194 7.75 14.37 2.58
CA ARG A 194 6.55 13.85 3.24
C ARG A 194 6.80 13.30 4.64
N GLY A 195 7.99 13.55 5.18
CA GLY A 195 8.48 13.03 6.44
C GLY A 195 9.91 12.48 6.32
N GLY A 196 10.46 12.07 7.46
CA GLY A 196 11.79 11.50 7.56
C GLY A 196 12.89 12.53 7.80
N PHE A 197 14.03 12.02 8.24
CA PHE A 197 15.22 12.80 8.52
C PHE A 197 15.93 13.19 7.22
N THR A 198 16.41 14.43 7.18
CA THR A 198 17.42 14.85 6.20
C THR A 198 18.83 14.63 6.79
N PRO A 199 19.86 14.40 5.95
CA PRO A 199 21.24 14.38 6.43
C PRO A 199 21.59 15.68 7.14
N GLY A 200 22.06 15.59 8.38
CA GLY A 200 22.42 16.77 9.17
C GLY A 200 22.49 16.50 10.67
N GLU A 201 22.56 17.60 11.42
CA GLU A 201 22.74 17.61 12.87
C GLU A 201 21.61 16.88 13.62
N GLU A 202 20.36 17.01 13.15
CA GLU A 202 19.21 16.35 13.76
C GLU A 202 19.31 14.83 13.67
N LEU A 203 19.62 14.29 12.49
CA LEU A 203 19.84 12.87 12.29
C LEU A 203 21.03 12.37 13.12
N ARG A 204 22.13 13.13 13.16
CA ARG A 204 23.31 12.82 13.99
C ARG A 204 22.92 12.66 15.47
N ARG A 205 22.22 13.65 16.03
CA ARG A 205 21.78 13.60 17.45
C ARG A 205 20.83 12.44 17.71
N THR A 206 19.94 12.14 16.78
CA THR A 206 19.00 11.01 16.89
C THR A 206 19.75 9.68 16.96
N LEU A 207 20.77 9.50 16.11
CA LEU A 207 21.65 8.33 16.13
C LEU A 207 22.48 8.24 17.42
N GLU A 208 22.90 9.37 17.98
CA GLU A 208 23.61 9.40 19.28
C GLU A 208 22.72 8.96 20.44
N VAL A 209 21.45 9.39 20.47
CA VAL A 209 20.46 8.92 21.45
C VAL A 209 20.25 7.40 21.30
N LEU A 210 20.05 6.91 20.07
CA LEU A 210 19.92 5.48 19.78
C LEU A 210 21.12 4.67 20.26
N LYS A 211 22.33 5.18 20.08
CA LYS A 211 23.56 4.49 20.50
C LYS A 211 23.74 4.48 22.02
N ALA A 212 23.30 5.53 22.70
CA ALA A 212 23.49 5.70 24.14
C ALA A 212 22.47 4.94 24.98
N ASP A 213 21.28 4.64 24.45
CA ASP A 213 20.20 3.99 25.21
C ASP A 213 20.15 2.47 24.96
N PRO A 214 20.33 1.62 25.99
CA PRO A 214 20.30 0.16 25.83
C PRO A 214 18.90 -0.40 25.51
N ARG A 215 17.83 0.39 25.67
CA ARG A 215 16.45 0.02 25.30
C ARG A 215 16.13 0.30 23.84
N LEU A 216 17.05 0.91 23.11
CA LEU A 216 16.88 1.16 21.68
C LEU A 216 17.99 0.43 20.91
N SER A 217 17.62 -0.23 19.83
CA SER A 217 18.57 -0.84 18.90
C SER A 217 18.35 -0.28 17.52
N PHE A 218 19.38 0.29 16.92
CA PHE A 218 19.32 0.68 15.50
C PHE A 218 19.15 -0.56 14.62
N SER A 219 18.19 -0.53 13.70
CA SER A 219 17.85 -1.66 12.81
C SER A 219 17.82 -1.31 11.33
N GLY A 220 17.98 -0.04 10.97
CA GLY A 220 18.14 0.38 9.58
C GLY A 220 17.60 1.77 9.26
N PHE A 221 17.66 2.08 7.97
CA PHE A 221 17.00 3.23 7.37
C PHE A 221 15.88 2.75 6.45
N MET A 222 14.81 3.56 6.34
CA MET A 222 13.72 3.34 5.40
C MET A 222 13.55 4.61 4.55
N GLY A 223 13.72 4.48 3.24
CA GLY A 223 13.32 5.48 2.26
C GLY A 223 12.12 4.95 1.47
N TYR A 224 11.24 5.83 1.03
CA TYR A 224 10.18 5.44 0.10
C TYR A 224 10.08 6.45 -1.05
N GLU A 225 10.40 5.99 -2.24
CA GLU A 225 10.68 6.80 -3.44
C GLU A 225 9.69 6.56 -4.60
N PRO A 226 8.37 6.68 -4.39
CA PRO A 226 7.36 6.40 -5.44
C PRO A 226 7.40 7.37 -6.62
N HIS A 227 8.22 8.41 -6.56
CA HIS A 227 8.41 9.35 -7.65
C HIS A 227 9.40 8.82 -8.71
N LEU A 228 10.23 7.82 -8.40
CA LEU A 228 11.24 7.30 -9.34
C LEU A 228 10.64 6.83 -10.68
N PRO A 229 9.52 6.07 -10.73
CA PRO A 229 8.94 5.65 -12.00
C PRO A 229 8.41 6.80 -12.86
N SER A 230 8.16 7.97 -12.26
CA SER A 230 7.67 9.18 -12.94
C SER A 230 8.80 10.09 -13.40
N LEU A 231 10.06 9.77 -13.08
CA LEU A 231 11.20 10.54 -13.57
C LEU A 231 11.30 10.40 -15.10
N PRO A 232 11.64 11.48 -15.83
CA PRO A 232 11.91 11.38 -17.25
C PRO A 232 13.01 10.33 -17.49
N THR A 233 12.75 9.36 -18.36
CA THR A 233 13.79 8.50 -18.93
C THR A 233 14.62 9.33 -19.91
N THR A 234 15.46 10.20 -19.38
CA THR A 234 16.59 10.77 -20.12
C THR A 234 17.83 10.04 -19.64
N LEU A 235 18.05 8.85 -20.22
CA LEU A 235 19.33 8.16 -20.26
C LEU A 235 19.72 8.02 -21.73
#